data_AF-A0A8J3HA59-F1
#
_entry.id   AF-A0A8J3HA59-F1
#
_cell.length_a   1.000
_cell.length_b   1.000
_cell.length_c   1.000
_cell.angle_alpha   90.00
_cell.angle_beta   90.00
_cell.angle_gamma   90.00
#
_symmetry.space_group_name_H-M   'P 1'
#
loop_
_entity.id
_entity.type
_entity.pdbx_description
1 polymer ?
#
loop_
_entity_poly.entity_id
_entity_poly.type
_entity_poly.pdbx_seq_one_letter_code
_entity_poly.pdbx_strand_id
1 'polypeptide(L)'
;MDPPVYGQHDIVFDLPDVSDISTQLARSGQYDDFTFDKTAARPWGPGVLYEIGFYMAHYMGFKSIVTLGWDVGAKNTSVMPHFYDRPAPQRTRTLAQSRRIRNLNERSRFLHDGGVLYNKPRIIPEEVEICAAASGDWYDWLTAQGIDLKIVSKDAMVDERIPRTRLEEVLG
;
A
#
# COMPACT_ATOMS: atom_id res chain seq x y z
N MET A 1 17.33 6.78 -3.95
CA MET A 1 17.42 5.72 -4.97
C MET A 1 16.78 4.50 -4.36
N ASP A 2 15.72 4.03 -5.00
CA ASP A 2 14.98 2.85 -4.55
C ASP A 2 15.87 1.61 -4.54
N PRO A 3 15.62 0.66 -3.63
CA PRO A 3 16.36 -0.58 -3.64
C PRO A 3 16.10 -1.32 -4.96
N PRO A 4 17.13 -1.97 -5.52
CA PRO A 4 16.94 -2.78 -6.72
C PRO A 4 15.92 -3.90 -6.46
N VAL A 5 14.98 -4.06 -7.39
CA VAL A 5 14.07 -5.20 -7.42
C VAL A 5 14.82 -6.40 -7.99
N TYR A 6 14.80 -7.52 -7.26
CA TYR A 6 15.43 -8.76 -7.70
C TYR A 6 14.33 -9.75 -8.11
N GLY A 7 14.39 -10.23 -9.36
CA GLY A 7 13.42 -11.18 -9.89
C GLY A 7 13.01 -10.83 -11.33
N GLN A 8 12.35 -11.78 -12.00
CA GLN A 8 11.67 -11.50 -13.25
C GLN A 8 10.30 -10.88 -12.95
N HIS A 9 9.87 -9.97 -13.82
CA HIS A 9 8.59 -9.30 -13.73
C HIS A 9 7.96 -9.24 -15.12
N ASP A 10 6.65 -9.44 -15.19
CA ASP A 10 5.89 -9.31 -16.44
C ASP A 10 5.37 -7.89 -16.66
N ILE A 11 5.16 -7.14 -15.57
CA ILE A 11 4.61 -5.78 -15.58
C ILE A 11 5.45 -4.91 -14.64
N VAL A 12 5.81 -3.73 -15.12
CA VAL A 12 6.49 -2.68 -14.33
C VAL A 12 5.61 -1.45 -14.32
N PHE A 13 5.48 -0.87 -13.13
CA PHE A 13 4.82 0.40 -12.94
C PHE A 13 5.82 1.39 -12.38
N ASP A 14 6.09 2.45 -13.15
CA ASP A 14 6.99 3.51 -12.71
C ASP A 14 6.26 4.45 -11.76
N LEU A 15 6.90 4.71 -10.62
CA LEU A 15 6.53 5.74 -9.67
C LEU A 15 7.47 6.93 -9.90
N PRO A 16 6.94 8.15 -10.13
CA PRO A 16 7.79 9.32 -10.28
C PRO A 16 8.55 9.60 -8.98
N ASP A 17 9.77 10.12 -9.08
CA ASP A 17 10.51 10.66 -7.94
C ASP A 17 9.84 11.96 -7.49
N VAL A 18 8.94 11.88 -6.52
CA VAL A 18 8.15 13.03 -6.07
C VAL A 18 8.64 13.53 -4.72
N SER A 19 8.98 14.82 -4.67
CA SER A 19 9.44 15.51 -3.45
C SER A 19 8.43 16.52 -2.90
N ASP A 20 7.36 16.80 -3.66
CA ASP A 20 6.30 17.71 -3.24
C ASP A 20 5.15 16.94 -2.62
N ILE A 21 4.91 17.19 -1.33
CA ILE A 21 3.86 16.51 -0.60
C ILE A 21 2.45 16.85 -1.13
N SER A 22 2.27 18.02 -1.75
CA SER A 22 0.97 18.47 -2.25
C SER A 22 0.45 17.66 -3.43
N THR A 23 1.35 16.99 -4.17
CA THR A 23 0.98 16.15 -5.32
C THR A 23 0.64 14.71 -4.92
N GLN A 24 0.81 14.34 -3.65
CA GLN A 24 0.43 13.03 -3.13
C GLN A 24 -1.03 12.74 -3.42
N LEU A 25 -1.35 11.54 -3.90
CA LEU A 25 -2.71 11.20 -4.31
C LEU A 25 -3.75 11.42 -3.20
N ALA A 26 -3.38 11.11 -1.95
CA ALA A 26 -4.23 11.28 -0.78
C ALA A 26 -4.55 12.76 -0.45
N ARG A 27 -3.87 13.72 -1.10
CA ARG A 27 -4.05 15.16 -0.92
C ARG A 27 -4.55 15.84 -2.19
N SER A 28 -4.06 15.43 -3.34
CA SER A 28 -4.41 16.03 -4.62
C SER A 28 -5.80 15.61 -5.11
N GLY A 29 -6.27 14.41 -4.74
CA GLY A 29 -7.57 13.88 -5.15
C GLY A 29 -7.71 13.67 -6.67
N GLN A 30 -6.60 13.67 -7.41
CA GLN A 30 -6.56 13.56 -8.87
C GLN A 30 -6.73 12.11 -9.33
N TYR A 31 -7.77 11.42 -8.86
CA TYR A 31 -7.96 9.99 -9.13
C TYR A 31 -8.09 9.69 -10.62
N ASP A 32 -8.89 10.49 -11.32
CA ASP A 32 -9.15 10.28 -12.74
C ASP A 32 -7.89 10.36 -13.60
N ASP A 33 -6.85 11.09 -13.19
CA ASP A 33 -5.64 11.31 -14.01
C ASP A 33 -4.76 10.06 -14.12
N PHE A 34 -4.94 9.10 -13.21
CA PHE A 34 -4.14 7.88 -13.11
C PHE A 34 -4.89 6.61 -13.47
N THR A 35 -6.07 6.73 -14.09
CA THR A 35 -6.76 5.56 -14.65
C THR A 35 -5.91 4.91 -15.74
N PHE A 36 -5.98 3.58 -15.85
CA PHE A 36 -5.09 2.82 -16.75
C PHE A 36 -5.38 3.07 -18.24
N ASP A 37 -6.55 3.59 -18.60
CA ASP A 37 -6.85 4.06 -19.96
C ASP A 37 -6.11 5.35 -20.33
N LYS A 38 -5.68 6.15 -19.34
CA LYS A 38 -4.95 7.40 -19.55
C LYS A 38 -3.44 7.24 -19.45
N THR A 39 -2.96 6.47 -18.47
CA THR A 39 -1.52 6.34 -18.21
C THR A 39 -1.16 5.05 -17.51
N ALA A 40 0.03 4.52 -17.80
CA ALA A 40 0.63 3.43 -17.03
C ALA A 40 1.39 3.95 -15.79
N ALA A 41 1.80 5.23 -15.78
CA ALA A 41 2.50 5.83 -14.64
C ALA A 41 1.60 5.82 -13.41
N ARG A 42 2.17 5.47 -12.24
CA ARG A 42 1.41 5.39 -11.00
C ARG A 42 1.61 6.66 -10.19
N PRO A 43 0.55 7.17 -9.53
CA PRO A 43 0.71 8.28 -8.61
C PRO A 43 1.54 7.82 -7.43
N TRP A 44 2.29 8.73 -6.82
CA TRP A 44 2.81 8.47 -5.49
C TRP A 44 1.67 8.69 -4.49
N GLY A 45 1.38 7.66 -3.72
CA GLY A 45 0.27 7.62 -2.78
C GLY A 45 0.73 7.06 -1.45
N PRO A 46 -0.20 6.84 -0.53
CA PRO A 46 0.13 6.33 0.79
C PRO A 46 0.28 4.81 0.84
N GLY A 47 0.13 4.13 -0.29
CA GLY A 47 0.34 2.69 -0.37
C GLY A 47 -0.26 2.05 -1.62
N VAL A 48 0.17 0.81 -1.86
CA VAL A 48 -0.10 0.05 -3.09
C VAL A 48 -1.58 -0.08 -3.45
N LEU A 49 -2.48 -0.12 -2.46
CA LEU A 49 -3.92 -0.23 -2.71
C LEU A 49 -4.45 1.01 -3.46
N TYR A 50 -3.97 2.19 -3.05
CA TYR A 50 -4.33 3.48 -3.64
C TYR A 50 -3.59 3.75 -4.94
N GLU A 51 -2.36 3.27 -5.08
CA GLU A 51 -1.53 3.53 -6.25
C GLU A 51 -1.86 2.60 -7.42
N ILE A 52 -2.22 1.35 -7.13
CA ILE A 52 -2.38 0.28 -8.13
C ILE A 52 -3.67 -0.49 -7.94
N GLY A 53 -3.95 -0.95 -6.72
CA GLY A 53 -5.01 -1.93 -6.44
C GLY A 53 -6.40 -1.50 -6.94
N PHE A 54 -6.86 -0.32 -6.54
CA PHE A 54 -8.17 0.19 -6.96
C PHE A 54 -8.24 0.54 -8.45
N TYR A 55 -7.18 1.12 -9.01
CA TYR A 55 -7.12 1.38 -10.45
C TYR A 55 -7.19 0.10 -11.27
N MET A 56 -6.54 -0.98 -10.80
CA MET A 56 -6.55 -2.25 -11.49
C MET A 56 -7.94 -2.87 -11.46
N ALA A 57 -8.59 -2.82 -10.29
CA ALA A 57 -9.96 -3.30 -10.15
C ALA A 57 -10.93 -2.53 -11.07
N HIS A 58 -10.77 -1.20 -11.13
CA HIS A 58 -11.54 -0.35 -12.04
C HIS A 58 -11.29 -0.72 -13.52
N TYR A 59 -10.04 -0.82 -13.95
CA TYR A 59 -9.66 -1.12 -15.34
C TYR A 59 -10.13 -2.51 -15.79
N MET A 60 -10.10 -3.49 -14.89
CA MET A 60 -10.61 -4.84 -15.15
C MET A 60 -12.15 -4.92 -15.12
N GLY A 61 -12.84 -3.82 -14.81
CA GLY A 61 -14.30 -3.74 -14.84
C GLY A 61 -15.01 -4.40 -13.66
N PHE A 62 -14.32 -4.61 -12.54
CA PHE A 62 -14.95 -5.14 -11.33
C PHE A 62 -16.05 -4.20 -10.83
N LYS A 63 -17.13 -4.79 -10.29
CA LYS A 63 -18.28 -4.05 -9.74
C LYS A 63 -18.38 -4.11 -8.23
N SER A 64 -17.57 -4.97 -7.61
CA SER A 64 -17.46 -5.06 -6.16
C SER A 64 -16.02 -5.34 -5.77
N ILE A 65 -15.54 -4.61 -4.76
CA ILE A 65 -14.23 -4.74 -4.17
C ILE A 65 -14.43 -4.98 -2.67
N VAL A 66 -13.86 -6.08 -2.17
CA VAL A 66 -13.83 -6.38 -0.74
C VAL A 66 -12.38 -6.41 -0.29
N THR A 67 -12.01 -5.48 0.59
CA THR A 67 -10.63 -5.39 1.09
C THR A 67 -10.45 -6.15 2.40
N LEU A 68 -9.30 -6.79 2.55
CA LEU A 68 -8.80 -7.42 3.77
C LEU A 68 -7.48 -6.76 4.16
N GLY A 69 -7.29 -6.45 5.44
CA GLY A 69 -6.03 -5.91 5.94
C GLY A 69 -5.68 -4.51 5.40
N TRP A 70 -6.68 -3.74 4.95
CA TRP A 70 -6.51 -2.34 4.63
C TRP A 70 -6.51 -1.53 5.92
N ASP A 71 -5.31 -1.37 6.48
CA ASP A 71 -5.08 -0.58 7.67
C ASP A 71 -4.09 0.54 7.35
N VAL A 72 -4.46 1.76 7.70
CA VAL A 72 -3.70 2.98 7.42
C VAL A 72 -2.61 3.20 8.48
N GLY A 73 -2.51 2.30 9.47
CA GLY A 73 -1.52 2.36 10.55
C GLY A 73 -2.17 2.82 11.85
N ALA A 74 -1.35 3.13 12.85
CA ALA A 74 -1.85 3.58 14.15
C ALA A 74 -1.54 5.07 14.36
N LYS A 75 -2.49 5.81 14.96
CA LYS A 75 -2.33 7.23 15.26
C LYS A 75 -1.08 7.49 16.09
N ASN A 76 -0.38 8.60 15.79
CA ASN A 76 0.78 9.09 16.55
C ASN A 76 1.93 8.08 16.69
N THR A 77 2.03 7.09 15.80
CA THR A 77 3.16 6.17 15.75
C THR A 77 3.68 6.05 14.33
N SER A 78 5.00 6.00 14.18
CA SER A 78 5.68 5.71 12.92
C SER A 78 5.76 4.20 12.64
N VAL A 79 5.08 3.38 13.44
CA VAL A 79 5.09 1.91 13.36
C VAL A 79 3.78 1.46 12.74
N MET A 80 3.88 0.76 11.60
CA MET A 80 2.78 -0.02 11.03
C MET A 80 2.92 -1.48 11.48
N PRO A 81 2.18 -1.91 12.51
CA PRO A 81 2.19 -3.32 12.93
C PRO A 81 1.49 -4.15 11.85
N HIS A 82 2.17 -5.18 11.34
CA HIS A 82 1.53 -6.11 10.42
C HIS A 82 1.00 -7.32 11.19
N PHE A 83 -0.18 -7.83 10.81
CA PHE A 83 -0.78 -9.00 11.48
C PHE A 83 0.08 -10.27 11.38
N TYR A 84 1.04 -10.30 10.44
CA TYR A 84 1.98 -11.40 10.21
C TYR A 84 3.39 -11.16 10.78
N ASP A 85 3.60 -10.08 11.54
CA ASP A 85 4.88 -9.82 12.21
C ASP A 85 5.11 -10.84 13.34
N ARG A 86 5.69 -11.99 12.99
CA ARG A 86 6.11 -13.02 13.95
C ARG A 86 7.62 -12.98 14.16
N PRO A 87 8.11 -13.16 15.40
CA PRO A 87 9.53 -13.32 15.66
C PRO A 87 10.09 -14.50 14.87
N ALA A 88 11.08 -14.24 14.01
CA ALA A 88 11.76 -15.27 13.22
C ALA A 88 13.27 -15.22 13.52
N PRO A 89 13.82 -16.17 14.32
CA PRO A 89 15.22 -16.16 14.74
C PRO A 89 16.21 -16.11 13.57
N GLN A 90 15.86 -16.76 12.45
CA GLN A 90 16.65 -16.74 11.22
C GLN A 90 16.74 -15.33 10.63
N ARG A 91 15.63 -14.58 10.57
CA ARG A 91 15.63 -13.18 10.11
C ARG A 91 16.51 -12.30 10.98
N THR A 92 16.46 -12.49 12.31
CA THR A 92 17.31 -11.73 13.25
C THR A 92 18.80 -11.98 13.01
N ARG A 93 19.20 -13.23 12.75
CA ARG A 93 20.59 -13.58 12.41
C ARG A 93 21.02 -12.97 11.08
N THR A 94 20.21 -13.09 10.04
CA THR A 94 20.49 -12.49 8.72
C THR A 94 20.62 -10.97 8.83
N LEU A 95 19.74 -10.29 9.57
CA LEU A 95 19.84 -8.86 9.83
C LEU A 95 21.15 -8.49 10.54
N ALA A 96 21.58 -9.26 11.54
CA ALA A 96 22.83 -9.01 12.25
C ALA A 96 24.06 -9.20 11.33
N GLN A 97 24.06 -10.22 10.48
CA GLN A 97 25.12 -10.48 9.50
C GLN A 97 25.22 -9.36 8.45
N SER A 98 24.07 -8.84 8.00
CA SER A 98 24.02 -7.77 6.99
C SER A 98 24.74 -6.49 7.42
N ARG A 99 24.87 -6.23 8.73
CA ARG A 99 25.53 -5.02 9.28
C ARG A 99 27.02 -4.94 8.94
N ARG A 100 27.64 -6.08 8.57
CA ARG A 100 29.05 -6.14 8.16
C ARG A 100 29.27 -5.79 6.68
N ILE A 101 28.20 -5.79 5.89
CA ILE A 101 28.24 -5.51 4.45
C ILE A 101 28.15 -3.99 4.26
N ARG A 102 29.23 -3.38 3.76
CA ARG A 102 29.32 -1.92 3.59
C ARG A 102 28.65 -1.42 2.32
N ASN A 103 28.76 -2.20 1.23
CA ASN A 103 28.12 -1.85 -0.02
C ASN A 103 26.60 -2.03 0.09
N LEU A 104 25.85 -0.97 -0.23
CA LEU A 104 24.40 -0.97 -0.10
C LEU A 104 23.73 -2.02 -0.98
N ASN A 105 24.18 -2.17 -2.23
CA ASN A 105 23.61 -3.12 -3.18
C ASN A 105 23.88 -4.57 -2.78
N GLU A 106 25.11 -4.88 -2.32
CA GLU A 106 25.44 -6.21 -1.79
C GLU A 106 24.62 -6.52 -0.53
N ARG A 107 24.41 -5.52 0.33
CA ARG A 107 23.60 -5.68 1.53
C ARG A 107 22.13 -5.92 1.20
N SER A 108 21.56 -5.17 0.25
CA SER A 108 20.19 -5.37 -0.23
C SER A 108 20.01 -6.75 -0.85
N ARG A 109 20.96 -7.20 -1.68
CA ARG A 109 20.95 -8.54 -2.27
C ARG A 109 21.00 -9.64 -1.21
N PHE A 110 21.90 -9.51 -0.24
CA PHE A 110 22.04 -10.48 0.85
C PHE A 110 20.75 -10.58 1.70
N LEU A 111 20.12 -9.44 1.99
CA LEU A 111 18.86 -9.41 2.74
C LEU A 111 17.71 -10.04 1.93
N HIS A 112 17.63 -9.74 0.63
CA HIS A 112 16.67 -10.35 -0.29
C HIS A 112 16.81 -11.88 -0.33
N ASP A 113 18.01 -12.36 -0.62
CA ASP A 113 18.29 -13.80 -0.76
C ASP A 113 18.10 -14.55 0.58
N GLY A 114 18.26 -13.84 1.71
CA GLY A 114 17.97 -14.35 3.04
C GLY A 114 16.50 -14.29 3.47
N GLY A 115 15.58 -13.87 2.59
CA GLY A 115 14.13 -13.80 2.87
C GLY A 115 13.76 -12.74 3.92
N VAL A 116 14.58 -11.71 4.07
CA VAL A 116 14.35 -10.62 5.02
C VAL A 116 13.66 -9.46 4.31
N LEU A 117 12.49 -9.06 4.81
CA LEU A 117 11.88 -7.80 4.41
C LEU A 117 12.72 -6.64 4.94
N TYR A 118 13.42 -5.93 4.04
CA TYR A 118 14.36 -4.86 4.39
C TYR A 118 13.82 -3.46 4.07
N ASN A 119 12.77 -3.37 3.25
CA ASN A 119 12.02 -2.13 3.08
C ASN A 119 10.89 -2.11 4.11
N LYS A 120 11.11 -1.41 5.23
CA LYS A 120 10.05 -1.23 6.23
C LYS A 120 9.30 0.05 5.89
N PRO A 121 8.01 -0.01 5.57
CA PRO A 121 7.22 1.19 5.38
C PRO A 121 7.30 2.03 6.67
N ARG A 122 7.52 3.32 6.49
CA ARG A 122 7.38 4.32 7.55
C ARG A 122 6.21 5.19 7.16
N ILE A 123 5.36 5.47 8.13
CA ILE A 123 4.30 6.45 7.99
C ILE A 123 4.73 7.74 8.67
N ILE A 124 4.46 8.87 8.04
CA ILE A 124 4.59 10.17 8.69
C ILE A 124 3.42 10.29 9.68
N PRO A 125 3.60 10.69 10.95
CA PRO A 125 2.51 10.66 11.94
C PRO A 125 1.22 11.36 11.50
N GLU A 126 1.35 12.48 10.78
CA GLU A 126 0.23 13.26 10.22
C GLU A 126 -0.46 12.56 9.02
N GLU A 127 0.23 11.64 8.36
CA GLU A 127 -0.25 10.94 7.16
C GLU A 127 -1.37 9.95 7.48
N VAL A 128 -1.45 9.44 8.71
CA VAL A 128 -2.52 8.52 9.10
C VAL A 128 -3.91 9.13 8.91
N GLU A 129 -4.09 10.39 9.32
CA GLU A 129 -5.39 11.07 9.18
C GLU A 129 -5.70 11.44 7.73
N ILE A 130 -4.69 11.84 6.97
CA ILE A 130 -4.82 12.15 5.54
C ILE A 130 -5.21 10.90 4.76
N CYS A 131 -4.58 9.77 5.06
CA CYS A 131 -4.88 8.50 4.42
C CYS A 131 -6.25 7.95 4.82
N ALA A 132 -6.66 8.15 6.08
CA ALA A 132 -8.01 7.83 6.52
C ALA A 132 -9.05 8.70 5.79
N ALA A 133 -8.82 10.00 5.63
CA ALA A 133 -9.70 10.87 4.84
C ALA A 133 -9.74 10.44 3.36
N ALA A 134 -8.57 10.19 2.76
CA ALA A 134 -8.45 9.74 1.38
C ALA A 134 -9.18 8.41 1.12
N SER A 135 -9.32 7.54 2.13
CA SER A 135 -10.13 6.33 1.97
C SER A 135 -11.62 6.63 1.70
N GLY A 136 -12.14 7.73 2.26
CA GLY A 136 -13.48 8.23 1.98
C GLY A 136 -13.61 8.80 0.58
N ASP A 137 -12.63 9.56 0.13
CA ASP A 137 -12.58 10.08 -1.24
C ASP A 137 -12.52 8.94 -2.27
N TRP A 138 -11.76 7.89 -1.95
CA TRP A 138 -11.73 6.66 -2.75
C TRP A 138 -13.06 5.92 -2.78
N TYR A 139 -13.76 5.87 -1.65
CA TYR A 139 -15.10 5.30 -1.59
C TYR A 139 -16.07 6.05 -2.49
N ASP A 140 -16.05 7.38 -2.43
CA ASP A 140 -16.91 8.24 -3.26
C ASP A 140 -16.58 8.08 -4.75
N TRP A 141 -15.29 8.11 -5.11
CA TRP A 141 -14.84 7.93 -6.49
C TRP A 141 -15.23 6.55 -7.04
N LEU A 142 -14.93 5.46 -6.31
CA LEU A 142 -15.29 4.10 -6.74
C LEU A 142 -16.80 3.93 -6.89
N THR A 143 -17.58 4.49 -5.97
CA THR A 143 -19.05 4.48 -6.05
C THR A 143 -19.54 5.23 -7.29
N ALA A 144 -18.95 6.37 -7.62
CA ALA A 144 -19.25 7.12 -8.84
C ALA A 144 -18.90 6.32 -10.12
N GLN A 145 -17.88 5.46 -10.06
CA GLN A 145 -17.54 4.51 -11.14
C GLN A 145 -18.45 3.26 -11.17
N GLY A 146 -19.46 3.18 -10.28
CA GLY A 146 -20.37 2.05 -10.16
C GLY A 146 -19.72 0.81 -9.54
N ILE A 147 -18.78 1.01 -8.62
CA ILE A 147 -18.05 -0.05 -7.91
C ILE A 147 -18.40 0.00 -6.42
N ASP A 148 -18.95 -1.09 -5.89
CA ASP A 148 -19.24 -1.26 -4.47
C ASP A 148 -17.96 -1.62 -3.70
N LEU A 149 -17.58 -0.80 -2.72
CA LEU A 149 -16.40 -1.05 -1.88
C LEU A 149 -16.83 -1.44 -0.46
N LYS A 150 -16.28 -2.54 0.05
CA LYS A 150 -16.48 -3.02 1.43
C LYS A 150 -15.15 -3.42 2.05
N ILE A 151 -15.10 -3.42 3.38
CA ILE A 151 -13.92 -3.87 4.13
C ILE A 151 -14.28 -4.93 5.17
N VAL A 152 -13.46 -5.98 5.22
CA VAL A 152 -13.51 -7.01 6.25
C VAL A 152 -12.63 -6.59 7.42
N SER A 153 -13.11 -5.62 8.18
CA SER A 153 -12.51 -5.19 9.45
C SER A 153 -13.50 -4.34 10.23
N LYS A 154 -13.59 -4.56 11.54
CA LYS A 154 -14.42 -3.74 12.44
C LYS A 154 -13.71 -2.45 12.85
N ASP A 155 -12.39 -2.52 13.00
CA ASP A 155 -11.60 -1.48 13.66
C ASP A 155 -10.57 -0.83 12.72
N ALA A 156 -10.57 -1.19 11.42
CA ALA A 156 -9.65 -0.60 10.46
C ALA A 156 -9.86 0.91 10.36
N MET A 157 -8.75 1.64 10.44
CA MET A 157 -8.69 3.10 10.36
C MET A 157 -8.86 3.60 8.92
N VAL A 158 -10.05 3.37 8.38
CA VAL A 158 -10.54 3.93 7.11
C VAL A 158 -11.89 4.61 7.38
N ASP A 159 -12.36 5.43 6.45
CA ASP A 159 -13.58 6.24 6.56
C ASP A 159 -14.79 5.38 7.00
N GLU A 160 -15.59 5.92 7.92
CA GLU A 160 -16.72 5.22 8.53
C GLU A 160 -17.86 4.95 7.53
N ARG A 161 -17.92 5.72 6.43
CA ARG A 161 -18.89 5.53 5.35
C ARG A 161 -18.67 4.22 4.60
N ILE A 162 -17.46 3.66 4.63
CA ILE A 162 -17.13 2.41 3.96
C ILE A 162 -17.81 1.25 4.71
N PRO A 163 -18.73 0.52 4.06
CA PRO A 163 -19.45 -0.58 4.71
C PRO A 163 -18.51 -1.68 5.21
N ARG A 164 -18.77 -2.13 6.44
CA ARG A 164 -18.03 -3.21 7.09
C ARG A 164 -18.77 -4.53 6.89
N THR A 165 -18.04 -5.59 6.58
CA THR A 165 -18.59 -6.93 6.38
C THR A 165 -17.70 -7.98 7.03
N ARG A 166 -18.15 -9.23 7.04
CA ARG A 166 -17.39 -10.38 7.51
C ARG A 166 -16.98 -11.24 6.33
N LEU A 167 -15.85 -11.94 6.46
CA LEU A 167 -15.40 -12.85 5.41
C LEU A 167 -16.44 -13.93 5.10
N GLU A 168 -17.15 -14.42 6.12
CA GLU A 168 -18.20 -15.43 5.98
C GLU A 168 -19.42 -14.93 5.20
N GLU A 169 -19.71 -13.62 5.25
CA GLU A 169 -20.84 -13.01 4.53
C GLU A 169 -20.52 -12.79 3.04
N VAL A 170 -19.24 -12.76 2.69
CA VAL A 170 -18.77 -12.53 1.32
C VAL A 170 -18.51 -13.84 0.57
N LEU A 171 -18.12 -14.89 1.29
CA LEU A 171 -17.77 -16.21 0.72
C LEU A 171 -18.89 -17.24 0.80
N GLY A 172 -19.95 -16.97 1.56
CA GLY A 172 -21.14 -17.82 1.68
C GLY A 172 -22.14 -17.59 0.56
#